data_AF-A0A1I6SJ73-F1
#
_entry.id   AF-A0A1I6SJ73-F1
#
_cell.length_a   1.000
_cell.length_b   1.000
_cell.length_c   1.000
_cell.angle_alpha   90.00
_cell.angle_beta   90.00
_cell.angle_gamma   90.00
#
_symmetry.space_group_name_H-M   'P 1'
#
loop_
_entity.id
_entity.type
_entity.pdbx_description
1 polymer ?
#
loop_
_entity_poly.entity_id
_entity_poly.type
_entity_poly.pdbx_seq_one_letter_code
_entity_poly.pdbx_strand_id
1 'polypeptide(L)'
;MGNGDGSGAPSAKIAEVQRLATALAARVRYAQLVGRPVYEAQISALVGAARLMDEERAPWPPMVEEVLTELARAIEGTEPAAEGEADDSGGDPAKDAPGQP
;
A
#
# COMPACT_ATOMS: atom_id res chain seq x y z
N MET A 1 -17.10 17.09 -44.87
CA MET A 1 -17.62 17.04 -43.48
C MET A 1 -16.77 16.07 -42.69
N GLY A 2 -15.99 16.56 -41.72
CA GLY A 2 -15.29 15.72 -40.76
C GLY A 2 -16.12 15.63 -39.49
N ASN A 3 -16.67 14.46 -39.20
CA ASN A 3 -17.37 14.19 -37.96
C ASN A 3 -16.48 13.25 -37.15
N GLY A 4 -15.77 13.83 -36.18
CA GLY A 4 -14.95 13.09 -35.24
C GLY A 4 -15.77 12.22 -34.30
N ASP A 5 -15.32 10.98 -34.17
CA ASP A 5 -14.91 10.41 -32.88
C ASP A 5 -15.99 10.35 -31.79
N GLY A 6 -17.13 9.77 -32.12
CA GLY A 6 -18.11 9.31 -31.14
C GLY A 6 -17.96 7.82 -30.88
N SER A 7 -17.49 7.46 -29.67
CA SER A 7 -17.41 6.08 -29.16
C SER A 7 -16.14 5.32 -29.55
N GLY A 8 -15.02 5.68 -28.90
CA GLY A 8 -13.96 4.69 -28.70
C GLY A 8 -14.60 3.47 -28.03
N ALA A 9 -14.44 2.29 -28.65
CA ALA A 9 -15.04 1.04 -28.19
C ALA A 9 -14.82 0.85 -26.67
N PRO A 10 -15.70 0.13 -25.95
CA PRO A 10 -15.58 -0.10 -24.50
C PRO A 10 -14.16 -0.47 -24.03
N SER A 11 -13.43 -1.22 -24.86
CA SER A 11 -12.02 -1.57 -24.67
C SER A 11 -11.06 -0.37 -24.62
N ALA A 12 -11.23 0.66 -25.46
CA ALA A 12 -10.39 1.85 -25.46
C ALA A 12 -10.56 2.68 -24.19
N LYS A 13 -11.79 2.76 -23.65
CA LYS A 13 -12.05 3.43 -22.38
C LYS A 13 -11.37 2.71 -21.21
N ILE A 14 -11.38 1.38 -21.21
CA ILE A 14 -10.74 0.60 -20.16
C ILE A 14 -9.22 0.60 -20.26
N ALA A 15 -8.66 0.61 -21.47
CA ALA A 15 -7.23 0.85 -21.68
C ALA A 15 -6.79 2.22 -21.12
N GLU A 16 -7.64 3.25 -21.27
CA GLU A 16 -7.38 4.55 -20.68
C GLU A 16 -7.44 4.54 -19.14
N VAL A 17 -8.42 3.83 -18.57
CA VAL A 17 -8.50 3.63 -17.10
C VAL A 17 -7.25 2.92 -16.58
N GLN A 18 -6.78 1.86 -17.25
CA GLN A 18 -5.55 1.15 -16.90
C GLN A 18 -4.33 2.09 -16.93
N ARG A 19 -4.23 2.95 -17.95
CA ARG A 19 -3.16 3.94 -18.07
C ARG A 19 -3.19 4.96 -16.92
N LEU A 20 -4.35 5.53 -16.64
CA LEU A 20 -4.51 6.53 -15.58
C LEU A 20 -4.28 5.93 -14.19
N ALA A 21 -4.79 4.71 -13.95
CA ALA A 21 -4.57 3.98 -12.72
C ALA A 21 -3.09 3.66 -12.50
N THR A 22 -2.38 3.26 -13.56
CA THR A 22 -0.91 3.04 -13.52
C THR A 22 -0.17 4.33 -13.13
N ALA A 23 -0.49 5.45 -13.76
CA ALA A 23 0.13 6.74 -13.43
C ALA A 23 -0.16 7.19 -11.99
N LEU A 24 -1.39 6.94 -11.50
CA LEU A 24 -1.77 7.23 -10.13
C LEU A 24 -1.05 6.33 -9.12
N ALA A 25 -0.97 5.03 -9.40
CA ALA A 25 -0.23 4.08 -8.57
C ALA A 25 1.27 4.45 -8.48
N ALA A 26 1.89 4.83 -9.60
CA ALA A 26 3.27 5.33 -9.60
C ALA A 26 3.44 6.55 -8.70
N ARG A 27 2.48 7.49 -8.73
CA ARG A 27 2.50 8.69 -7.89
C ARG A 27 2.36 8.35 -6.40
N VAL A 28 1.45 7.43 -6.05
CA VAL A 28 1.26 6.95 -4.68
C VAL A 28 2.56 6.28 -4.18
N ARG A 29 3.12 5.37 -4.98
CA ARG A 29 4.36 4.67 -4.65
C ARG A 29 5.53 5.62 -4.46
N TYR A 30 5.69 6.59 -5.37
CA TYR A 30 6.72 7.61 -5.25
C TYR A 30 6.55 8.44 -3.97
N ALA A 31 5.32 8.86 -3.65
CA ALA A 31 5.05 9.62 -2.43
C ALA A 31 5.45 8.82 -1.17
N GLN A 32 5.11 7.54 -1.10
CA GLN A 32 5.54 6.66 -0.01
C GLN A 32 7.07 6.55 0.07
N LEU A 33 7.73 6.33 -1.08
CA LEU A 33 9.19 6.19 -1.16
C LEU A 33 9.93 7.43 -0.64
N VAL A 34 9.42 8.63 -0.94
CA VAL A 34 10.04 9.89 -0.51
C VAL A 34 9.46 10.46 0.80
N GLY A 35 8.68 9.67 1.54
CA GLY A 35 8.10 10.08 2.82
C GLY A 35 7.09 11.24 2.72
N ARG A 36 6.44 11.40 1.56
CA ARG A 36 5.39 12.39 1.33
C ARG A 36 4.01 11.80 1.66
N PRO A 37 3.07 12.65 2.12
CA PRO A 37 1.72 12.19 2.41
C PRO A 37 1.03 11.67 1.15
N VAL A 38 0.40 10.50 1.29
CA VAL A 38 -0.57 9.97 0.33
C VAL A 38 -1.95 10.42 0.77
N TYR A 39 -2.70 11.04 -0.13
CA TYR A 39 -4.02 11.57 0.18
C TYR A 39 -5.10 10.51 -0.04
N GLU A 40 -6.10 10.49 0.84
CA GLU A 40 -7.24 9.57 0.77
C GLU A 40 -7.92 9.58 -0.61
N ALA A 41 -8.09 10.74 -1.22
CA ALA A 41 -8.66 10.86 -2.56
C ALA A 41 -7.87 10.07 -3.64
N GLN A 42 -6.55 9.95 -3.50
CA GLN A 42 -5.72 9.16 -4.42
C GLN A 42 -5.93 7.67 -4.20
N ILE A 43 -6.07 7.24 -2.93
CA ILE A 43 -6.39 5.86 -2.58
C ILE A 43 -7.78 5.48 -3.11
N SER A 44 -8.79 6.30 -2.81
CA SER A 44 -10.16 6.08 -3.25
C SER A 44 -10.29 6.05 -4.78
N ALA A 45 -9.56 6.92 -5.49
CA ALA A 45 -9.51 6.90 -6.95
C ALA A 45 -8.86 5.63 -7.50
N LEU A 46 -7.79 5.14 -6.87
CA LEU A 46 -7.12 3.90 -7.28
C LEU A 46 -8.01 2.67 -7.04
N VAL A 47 -8.66 2.58 -5.88
CA VAL A 47 -9.64 1.53 -5.56
C VAL A 47 -10.83 1.58 -6.52
N GLY A 48 -11.34 2.78 -6.83
CA GLY A 48 -12.43 2.96 -7.80
C GLY A 48 -12.05 2.50 -9.20
N ALA A 49 -10.82 2.80 -9.65
CA ALA A 49 -10.33 2.33 -10.94
C ALA A 49 -10.18 0.80 -10.99
N ALA A 50 -9.70 0.18 -9.91
CA ALA A 50 -9.58 -1.27 -9.80
C ALA A 50 -10.95 -1.97 -9.89
N ARG A 51 -11.95 -1.47 -9.16
CA ARG A 51 -13.33 -1.98 -9.24
C ARG A 51 -13.90 -1.87 -10.67
N LEU A 52 -13.66 -0.75 -11.35
CA LEU A 52 -14.11 -0.57 -12.73
C LEU A 52 -13.40 -1.57 -13.68
N MET A 53 -12.12 -1.88 -13.46
CA MET A 53 -11.43 -2.91 -14.24
C MET A 53 -12.00 -4.31 -13.96
N ASP A 54 -12.36 -4.62 -12.70
CA ASP A 54 -12.99 -5.90 -12.35
C ASP A 54 -14.36 -6.08 -13.01
N GLU A 55 -15.19 -5.03 -12.97
CA GLU A 55 -16.52 -5.01 -13.60
C GLU A 55 -16.45 -5.33 -15.10
N GLU A 56 -15.41 -4.82 -15.77
CA GLU A 56 -15.16 -5.01 -17.20
C GLU A 56 -14.27 -6.23 -17.51
N ARG A 57 -13.94 -7.04 -16.49
CA ARG A 57 -13.07 -8.23 -16.57
C ARG A 57 -11.70 -7.93 -17.17
N ALA A 58 -11.21 -6.72 -16.97
CA ALA A 58 -9.89 -6.29 -17.42
C ALA A 58 -8.85 -6.57 -16.34
N PRO A 59 -7.64 -7.04 -16.72
CA PRO A 59 -6.59 -7.28 -15.75
C PRO A 59 -6.11 -5.98 -15.14
N TRP A 60 -5.73 -6.03 -13.86
CA TRP A 60 -5.07 -4.90 -13.23
C TRP A 60 -3.66 -4.74 -13.80
N PRO A 61 -3.20 -3.50 -14.04
CA PRO A 61 -1.81 -3.24 -14.31
C PRO A 61 -0.96 -3.70 -13.10
N PRO A 62 0.25 -4.27 -13.30
CA PRO A 62 1.08 -4.78 -12.21
C PRO A 62 1.32 -3.76 -11.08
N MET A 63 1.60 -2.50 -11.43
CA MET A 63 1.82 -1.45 -10.45
C MET A 63 0.56 -1.09 -9.62
N VAL A 64 -0.63 -1.28 -10.19
CA VAL A 64 -1.89 -1.09 -9.44
C VAL A 64 -2.08 -2.22 -8.45
N GLU A 65 -1.83 -3.47 -8.87
CA GLU A 65 -1.92 -4.66 -8.01
C GLU A 65 -0.94 -4.58 -6.83
N GLU A 66 0.31 -4.20 -7.09
CA GLU A 66 1.34 -4.02 -6.06
C GLU A 66 0.92 -2.99 -5.01
N VAL A 67 0.53 -1.78 -5.45
CA VAL A 67 0.15 -0.70 -4.53
C VAL A 67 -1.09 -1.07 -3.71
N LEU A 68 -2.11 -1.69 -4.32
CA LEU A 68 -3.31 -2.12 -3.59
C LEU A 68 -3.02 -3.24 -2.60
N THR A 69 -2.14 -4.17 -2.95
CA THR A 69 -1.72 -5.25 -2.04
C THR A 69 -0.96 -4.68 -0.84
N GLU A 70 -0.05 -3.73 -1.05
CA GLU A 70 0.65 -3.04 0.04
C GLU A 70 -0.31 -2.25 0.93
N LEU A 71 -1.30 -1.56 0.35
CA LEU A 71 -2.33 -0.84 1.11
C LEU A 71 -3.19 -1.79 1.96
N ALA A 72 -3.60 -2.93 1.42
CA ALA A 72 -4.33 -3.95 2.17
C ALA A 72 -3.50 -4.46 3.36
N ARG A 73 -2.21 -4.77 3.14
CA ARG A 73 -1.30 -5.18 4.21
C ARG A 73 -1.10 -4.11 5.27
N ALA A 74 -1.07 -2.82 4.91
CA ALA A 74 -0.94 -1.74 5.88
C ALA A 74 -2.18 -1.63 6.80
N ILE A 75 -3.37 -1.94 6.27
CA ILE A 75 -4.61 -1.97 7.04
C ILE A 75 -4.64 -3.21 7.95
N GLU A 76 -4.30 -4.38 7.42
CA GLU A 76 -4.25 -5.65 8.16
C GLU A 76 -3.15 -5.68 9.23
N GLY A 77 -2.00 -5.07 8.95
CA GLY A 77 -0.84 -4.96 9.83
C GLY A 77 -0.98 -3.93 10.95
N THR A 78 -2.15 -3.32 11.12
CA THR A 78 -2.50 -2.55 12.33
C THR A 78 -2.93 -3.51 13.46
N GLU A 79 -2.16 -4.56 13.69
CA GLU A 79 -2.08 -5.19 15.01
C GLU A 79 -0.87 -4.55 15.71
N PRO A 80 -0.97 -4.18 17.00
CA PRO A 80 0.06 -3.38 17.64
C PRO A 80 1.38 -4.14 17.63
N ALA A 81 2.45 -3.43 17.28
CA ALA A 81 3.81 -3.87 17.45
C ALA A 81 3.97 -4.44 18.87
N ALA A 82 4.20 -5.75 18.98
CA ALA A 82 4.84 -6.30 20.15
C ALA A 82 6.29 -5.81 20.13
N GLU A 83 6.49 -4.57 20.58
CA GLU A 83 7.77 -4.08 21.09
C GLU A 83 8.09 -4.94 22.32
N GLY A 84 8.74 -6.07 22.08
CA GLY A 84 9.38 -6.87 23.11
C GLY A 84 10.78 -6.30 23.38
N GLU A 85 10.84 -5.08 23.93
CA GLU A 85 12.02 -4.63 24.67
C GLU A 85 11.90 -5.12 26.11
N ALA A 86 12.70 -6.12 26.47
CA ALA A 86 13.36 -6.27 27.77
C ALA A 86 14.14 -7.60 27.78
N ASP A 87 15.35 -7.61 27.21
CA ASP A 87 16.42 -8.47 27.72
C ASP A 87 17.43 -7.55 28.41
N ASP A 88 16.99 -6.95 29.52
CA ASP A 88 17.87 -6.43 30.55
C ASP A 88 17.44 -7.08 31.87
N SER A 89 17.98 -8.26 32.14
CA SER A 89 18.12 -8.73 33.51
C SER A 89 19.48 -9.39 33.66
N GLY A 90 20.43 -8.54 34.02
CA GLY A 90 21.75 -8.93 34.47
C GLY A 90 21.66 -10.01 35.56
N GLY A 91 22.14 -11.20 35.23
CA GLY A 91 22.45 -12.25 36.19
C GLY A 91 23.91 -12.16 36.61
N ASP A 92 24.21 -11.36 37.63
CA ASP A 92 25.44 -11.52 38.42
C ASP A 92 25.06 -11.96 39.84
N PRO A 93 25.29 -13.24 40.20
CA PRO A 93 25.15 -13.69 41.58
C PRO A 93 26.53 -13.78 42.25
N ALA A 94 27.22 -12.65 42.43
CA ALA A 94 28.36 -12.57 43.34
C ALA A 94 27.88 -12.44 44.80
N LYS A 95 27.76 -13.61 45.42
CA LYS A 95 27.64 -13.92 46.86
C LYS A 95 28.15 -12.84 47.81
N ASP A 96 27.21 -12.25 48.56
CA ASP A 96 27.49 -11.57 49.82
C ASP A 96 27.53 -12.60 50.97
N ALA A 97 28.68 -12.69 51.66
CA ALA A 97 28.76 -12.98 53.11
C ALA A 97 30.23 -12.97 53.59
N PRO A 98 30.60 -12.02 54.46
CA PRO A 98 31.52 -12.32 55.55
C PRO A 98 30.85 -12.07 56.91
N GLY A 99 31.10 -12.96 57.86
CA GLY A 99 30.90 -12.67 59.28
C GLY A 99 29.96 -13.64 59.99
N GLN A 100 30.55 -14.54 60.76
CA GLN A 100 29.94 -15.05 61.98
C GLN A 100 31.00 -15.01 63.11
N PRO A 101 30.53 -14.93 64.37
CA PRO A 101 31.21 -14.25 65.48
C PRO A 101 32.44 -14.95 66.04
#